data_AF-A0A1W5IVQ7-F1
#
_entry.id   AF-A0A1W5IVQ7-F1
#
_cell.length_a   1.000
_cell.length_b   1.000
_cell.length_c   1.000
_cell.angle_alpha   90.00
_cell.angle_beta   90.00
_cell.angle_gamma   90.00
#
_symmetry.space_group_name_H-M   'P 1'
#
loop_
_entity.id
_entity.type
_entity.pdbx_description
1 polymer ?
#
loop_
_entity_poly.entity_id
_entity_poly.type
_entity_poly.pdbx_seq_one_letter_code
_entity_poly.pdbx_strand_id
1 'polypeptide(L)'
;MKNSNQSQKAIEEVFKEKPNSRWLFLTLSIRNAIGGDTLEQNLTHLTESFRRLFKYKKISKNLIGFMHSTEVTVNKNDGSYNQHMHVLLCVENAYFRKKKYITQTELVDLWQQALKVNYRPVVNIKAIKPKRR
;
A
#
# COMPACT_ATOMS: atom_id res chain seq x y z
N MET A 1 12.03 -2.33 18.71
CA MET A 1 10.67 -2.89 18.59
C MET A 1 10.76 -4.41 18.47
N LYS A 2 10.09 -5.17 19.35
CA LYS A 2 10.12 -6.65 19.37
C LYS A 2 9.69 -7.30 18.03
N ASN A 3 8.85 -6.63 17.24
CA ASN A 3 8.32 -7.18 15.97
C ASN A 3 9.25 -7.00 14.76
N SER A 4 10.27 -6.13 14.83
CA SER A 4 11.19 -5.88 13.70
C SER A 4 11.95 -7.15 13.28
N ASN A 5 12.28 -8.01 14.25
CA ASN A 5 13.04 -9.24 14.00
C ASN A 5 12.19 -10.29 13.24
N GLN A 6 10.89 -10.40 13.57
CA GLN A 6 9.99 -11.33 12.87
C GLN A 6 9.71 -10.88 11.43
N SER A 7 9.53 -9.58 11.20
CA SER A 7 9.40 -9.03 9.84
C SER A 7 10.64 -9.30 8.98
N GLN A 8 11.84 -9.16 9.56
CA GLN A 8 13.10 -9.49 8.87
C GLN A 8 13.16 -10.97 8.49
N LYS A 9 12.90 -11.88 9.44
CA LYS A 9 12.86 -13.32 9.18
C LYS A 9 11.85 -13.69 8.09
N ALA A 10 10.64 -13.14 8.13
CA ALA A 10 9.64 -13.38 7.10
C ALA A 10 10.11 -12.91 5.71
N ILE A 11 10.74 -11.74 5.63
CA ILE A 11 11.32 -11.23 4.38
C ILE A 11 12.46 -12.14 3.88
N GLU A 12 13.34 -12.59 4.78
CA GLU A 12 14.43 -13.52 4.46
C GLU A 12 13.92 -14.85 3.89
N GLU A 13 12.88 -15.44 4.49
CA GLU A 13 12.25 -16.66 3.97
C GLU A 13 11.63 -16.44 2.59
N VAL A 14 10.95 -15.29 2.37
CA VAL A 14 10.44 -14.95 1.03
C VAL A 14 11.55 -14.82 0.00
N PHE A 15 12.72 -14.28 0.37
CA PHE A 15 13.88 -14.24 -0.54
C PHE A 15 14.42 -15.64 -0.87
N LYS A 16 14.38 -16.58 0.07
CA LYS A 16 14.77 -17.98 -0.18
C LYS A 16 13.79 -18.68 -1.12
N GLU A 17 12.49 -18.57 -0.87
CA GLU A 17 11.45 -19.24 -1.67
C GLU A 17 11.21 -18.57 -3.04
N LYS A 18 11.32 -17.24 -3.10
CA LYS A 18 11.02 -16.41 -4.28
C LYS A 18 12.20 -15.49 -4.60
N PRO A 19 13.36 -16.01 -4.98
CA PRO A 19 14.59 -15.23 -5.17
C PRO A 19 14.48 -14.18 -6.29
N ASN A 20 13.61 -14.43 -7.27
CA ASN A 20 13.35 -13.50 -8.37
C ASN A 20 12.23 -12.49 -8.08
N SER A 21 11.62 -12.53 -6.89
CA SER A 21 10.59 -11.57 -6.50
C SER A 21 11.12 -10.15 -6.53
N ARG A 22 10.21 -9.20 -6.70
CA ARG A 22 10.52 -7.78 -6.74
C ARG A 22 9.70 -7.07 -5.68
N TRP A 23 10.30 -6.08 -5.07
CA TRP A 23 9.69 -5.35 -3.96
C TRP A 23 9.33 -3.93 -4.39
N LEU A 24 8.12 -3.51 -4.04
CA LEU A 24 7.60 -2.16 -4.28
C LEU A 24 7.18 -1.55 -2.95
N PHE A 25 7.41 -0.25 -2.80
CA PHE A 25 6.87 0.55 -1.72
C PHE A 25 5.70 1.37 -2.24
N LEU A 26 4.52 1.13 -1.68
CA LEU A 26 3.26 1.75 -2.05
C LEU A 26 2.73 2.58 -0.88
N THR A 27 2.31 3.81 -1.16
CA THR A 27 1.57 4.67 -0.23
C THR A 27 0.16 4.88 -0.78
N LEU A 28 -0.86 4.61 0.04
CA LEU A 28 -2.27 4.83 -0.27
C LEU A 28 -2.84 5.86 0.69
N SER A 29 -3.39 6.96 0.17
CA SER A 29 -4.00 8.02 0.98
C SER A 29 -5.52 8.05 0.85
N ILE A 30 -6.17 8.67 1.83
CA ILE A 30 -7.57 9.07 1.84
C ILE A 30 -7.62 10.53 2.31
N ARG A 31 -8.70 11.28 2.03
CA ARG A 31 -8.90 12.63 2.60
C ARG A 31 -8.78 12.61 4.11
N ASN A 32 -8.25 13.69 4.66
CA ASN A 32 -8.06 13.87 6.09
C ASN A 32 -9.38 13.72 6.87
N ALA A 33 -9.30 13.16 8.07
CA ALA A 33 -10.41 13.13 9.02
C ALA A 33 -10.50 14.47 9.78
N ILE A 34 -11.72 14.95 10.06
CA ILE A 34 -11.98 16.19 10.79
C ILE A 34 -12.55 15.80 12.16
N GLY A 35 -11.67 15.53 13.13
CA GLY A 35 -12.02 15.09 14.49
C GLY A 35 -11.97 13.58 14.74
N GLY A 36 -12.07 13.18 16.02
CA GLY A 36 -11.83 11.81 16.49
C GLY A 36 -12.82 10.75 15.96
N ASP A 37 -14.13 11.02 16.02
CA ASP A 37 -15.14 10.06 15.54
C ASP A 37 -15.02 9.80 14.03
N THR A 38 -14.68 10.84 13.26
CA THR A 38 -14.44 10.71 11.82
C THR A 38 -13.15 9.95 11.52
N LEU A 39 -12.17 9.95 12.43
CA LEU A 39 -10.92 9.20 12.27
C LEU A 39 -11.16 7.70 12.36
N GLU A 40 -11.91 7.23 13.37
CA GLU A 40 -12.21 5.80 13.51
C GLU A 40 -12.97 5.26 12.28
N GLN A 41 -13.98 5.99 11.84
CA GLN A 41 -14.74 5.67 10.63
C GLN A 41 -13.84 5.65 9.40
N ASN A 42 -12.96 6.65 9.24
CA ASN A 42 -12.02 6.71 8.13
C ASN A 42 -10.99 5.58 8.16
N LEU A 43 -10.49 5.17 9.33
CA LEU A 43 -9.56 4.05 9.47
C LEU A 43 -10.22 2.71 9.12
N THR A 44 -11.47 2.53 9.53
CA THR A 44 -12.28 1.36 9.15
C THR A 44 -12.48 1.34 7.63
N HIS A 45 -12.94 2.44 7.04
CA HIS A 45 -13.15 2.55 5.59
C HIS A 45 -11.84 2.38 4.80
N LEU A 46 -10.72 2.93 5.28
CA LEU A 46 -9.40 2.76 4.69
C LEU A 46 -8.99 1.28 4.65
N THR A 47 -9.21 0.55 5.75
CA THR A 47 -8.90 -0.88 5.86
C THR A 47 -9.78 -1.73 4.96
N GLU A 48 -11.08 -1.43 4.88
CA GLU A 48 -11.98 -2.13 3.97
C GLU A 48 -11.62 -1.87 2.50
N SER A 49 -11.33 -0.61 2.16
CA SER A 49 -10.93 -0.21 0.81
C SER A 49 -9.63 -0.88 0.41
N PHE A 50 -8.67 -0.97 1.33
CA PHE A 50 -7.46 -1.75 1.16
C PHE A 50 -7.78 -3.22 0.83
N ARG A 51 -8.62 -3.88 1.62
CA ARG A 51 -9.04 -5.27 1.35
C ARG A 51 -9.72 -5.41 -0.03
N ARG A 52 -10.50 -4.42 -0.47
CA ARG A 52 -11.12 -4.41 -1.81
C ARG A 52 -10.05 -4.31 -2.91
N LEU A 53 -9.11 -3.38 -2.81
CA LEU A 53 -8.03 -3.17 -3.79
C LEU A 53 -7.26 -4.47 -4.05
N PHE A 54 -6.86 -5.18 -2.98
CA PHE A 54 -6.06 -6.40 -3.11
C PHE A 54 -6.84 -7.61 -3.61
N LYS A 55 -8.19 -7.55 -3.67
CA LYS A 55 -9.02 -8.55 -4.33
C LYS A 55 -9.15 -8.34 -5.84
N TYR A 56 -8.79 -7.16 -6.37
CA TYR A 56 -8.87 -6.91 -7.80
C TYR A 56 -7.91 -7.83 -8.57
N LYS A 57 -8.44 -8.53 -9.58
CA LYS A 57 -7.69 -9.50 -10.40
C LYS A 57 -6.40 -8.92 -10.97
N LYS A 58 -6.38 -7.63 -11.30
CA LYS A 58 -5.19 -6.96 -11.83
C LYS A 58 -4.07 -6.86 -10.78
N ILE A 59 -4.43 -6.63 -9.51
CA ILE A 59 -3.50 -6.57 -8.38
C ILE A 59 -3.09 -7.99 -7.95
N SER A 60 -4.07 -8.86 -7.66
CA SER A 60 -3.82 -10.18 -7.08
C SER A 60 -3.05 -11.15 -7.99
N LYS A 61 -3.16 -11.00 -9.32
CA LYS A 61 -2.55 -11.93 -10.29
C LYS A 61 -1.03 -12.07 -10.19
N ASN A 62 -0.30 -11.03 -9.80
CA ASN A 62 1.17 -11.08 -9.70
C ASN A 62 1.67 -10.73 -8.29
N LEU A 63 0.77 -10.70 -7.31
CA LEU A 63 1.09 -10.45 -5.92
C LEU A 63 1.52 -11.75 -5.25
N ILE A 64 2.70 -11.75 -4.65
CA ILE A 64 3.17 -12.84 -3.78
C ILE A 64 2.63 -12.61 -2.37
N GLY A 65 2.74 -11.38 -1.89
CA GLY A 65 2.26 -10.98 -0.58
C GLY A 65 2.56 -9.52 -0.28
N PHE A 66 2.17 -9.06 0.91
CA PHE A 66 2.47 -7.71 1.36
C PHE A 66 2.55 -7.64 2.88
N MET A 67 3.17 -6.57 3.36
CA MET A 67 3.08 -6.09 4.74
C MET A 67 2.64 -4.64 4.68
N HIS A 68 1.80 -4.20 5.60
CA HIS A 68 1.40 -2.80 5.65
C HIS A 68 1.41 -2.25 7.08
N SER A 69 1.52 -0.94 7.17
CA SER A 69 1.28 -0.17 8.38
C SER A 69 0.36 1.01 8.03
N THR A 70 -0.48 1.38 8.99
CA THR A 70 -1.28 2.60 8.89
C THR A 70 -0.60 3.66 9.75
N GLU A 71 -0.39 4.83 9.17
CA GLU A 71 0.17 5.99 9.85
C GLU A 71 -0.90 7.07 9.94
N VAL A 72 -0.97 7.72 11.09
CA VAL A 72 -1.86 8.87 11.34
C VAL A 72 -1.00 9.99 11.90
N THR A 73 -1.00 11.13 11.21
CA THR A 73 -0.35 12.35 11.68
C THR A 73 -1.39 13.44 11.88
N VAL A 74 -1.12 14.40 12.78
CA VAL A 74 -2.02 15.53 13.02
C VAL A 74 -1.50 16.73 12.23
N ASN A 75 -2.35 17.31 11.39
CA ASN A 75 -2.08 18.59 10.75
C ASN A 75 -2.15 19.70 11.80
N LYS A 76 -1.04 20.39 12.03
CA LYS A 76 -0.94 21.45 13.06
C LYS A 76 -1.75 22.70 12.72
N ASN A 77 -2.11 22.90 11.45
CA ASN A 77 -2.79 24.12 11.02
C ASN A 77 -4.30 24.07 11.26
N ASP A 78 -4.93 22.92 11.03
CA ASP A 78 -6.38 22.75 11.09
C ASP A 78 -6.84 21.65 12.05
N GLY A 79 -5.90 20.95 12.71
CA GLY A 79 -6.19 19.85 13.63
C GLY A 79 -6.69 18.57 12.94
N SER A 80 -6.73 18.53 11.61
CA SER A 80 -7.18 17.35 10.86
C SER A 80 -6.18 16.20 10.98
N TYR A 81 -6.66 14.97 10.87
CA TYR A 81 -5.81 13.78 10.85
C TYR A 81 -5.49 13.40 9.41
N ASN A 82 -4.22 13.19 9.10
CA ASN A 82 -3.74 12.65 7.84
C ASN A 82 -3.43 11.17 8.02
N GLN A 83 -4.43 10.34 7.75
CA GLN A 83 -4.34 8.88 7.76
C GLN A 83 -4.00 8.32 6.37
N HIS A 84 -2.97 7.47 6.32
CA HIS A 84 -2.54 6.80 5.09
C HIS A 84 -1.90 5.45 5.40
N MET A 85 -1.77 4.60 4.38
CA MET A 85 -1.15 3.29 4.49
C MET A 85 0.18 3.23 3.73
N HIS A 86 1.19 2.71 4.40
CA HIS A 86 2.44 2.27 3.78
C HIS A 86 2.41 0.77 3.58
N VAL A 87 2.72 0.33 2.37
CA VAL A 87 2.59 -1.06 1.95
C VAL A 87 3.89 -1.49 1.29
N LEU A 88 4.54 -2.48 1.89
CA LEU A 88 5.64 -3.21 1.29
C LEU A 88 5.06 -4.38 0.49
N LEU A 89 5.10 -4.25 -0.83
CA LEU A 89 4.59 -5.25 -1.76
C LEU A 89 5.70 -6.18 -2.22
N CYS A 90 5.45 -7.48 -2.22
CA CYS A 90 6.24 -8.48 -2.90
C CYS A 90 5.47 -8.99 -4.13
N VAL A 91 6.05 -8.80 -5.33
CA VAL A 91 5.43 -9.17 -6.59
C VAL A 91 6.31 -10.12 -7.39
N GLU A 92 5.69 -10.95 -8.20
CA GLU A 92 6.39 -11.79 -9.18
C GLU A 92 7.16 -10.91 -10.17
N ASN A 93 8.35 -11.33 -10.61
CA ASN A 93 9.17 -10.58 -11.57
C ASN A 93 8.39 -10.22 -12.85
N ALA A 94 7.45 -11.08 -13.24
CA ALA A 94 6.58 -10.89 -14.39
C ALA A 94 5.69 -9.63 -14.29
N TYR A 95 5.53 -9.03 -13.11
CA TYR A 95 4.82 -7.76 -12.90
C TYR A 95 5.33 -6.65 -13.84
N PHE A 96 6.64 -6.55 -14.06
CA PHE A 96 7.23 -5.49 -14.88
C PHE A 96 7.12 -5.72 -16.41
N ARG A 97 6.45 -6.79 -16.84
CA ARG A 97 6.18 -7.03 -18.26
C ARG A 97 4.97 -6.18 -18.70
N LYS A 98 5.01 -5.60 -19.91
CA LYS A 98 4.01 -4.61 -20.40
C LYS A 98 2.54 -4.97 -20.11
N LYS A 99 2.11 -6.21 -20.32
CA LYS A 99 0.70 -6.64 -20.12
C LYS A 99 0.27 -6.77 -18.65
N LYS A 100 1.23 -6.78 -17.71
CA LYS A 100 1.02 -7.07 -16.28
C LYS A 100 1.32 -5.86 -15.39
N TYR A 101 2.10 -4.91 -15.90
CA TYR A 101 2.50 -3.72 -15.16
C TYR A 101 1.30 -2.82 -14.88
N ILE A 102 1.21 -2.33 -13.65
CA ILE A 102 0.21 -1.35 -13.24
C ILE A 102 0.94 -0.02 -13.10
N THR A 103 0.50 0.95 -13.91
CA THR A 103 1.05 2.32 -13.84
C THR A 103 0.56 3.02 -12.59
N GLN A 104 1.23 4.09 -12.16
CA GLN A 104 0.76 4.88 -11.02
C GLN A 104 -0.63 5.47 -11.28
N THR A 105 -0.90 5.98 -12.49
CA THR A 105 -2.23 6.49 -12.87
C THR A 105 -3.30 5.42 -12.73
N GLU A 106 -3.05 4.24 -13.27
CA GLU A 106 -3.99 3.13 -13.16
C GLU A 106 -4.20 2.70 -11.69
N LEU A 107 -3.13 2.69 -10.89
CA LEU A 107 -3.24 2.36 -9.48
C LEU A 107 -4.06 3.40 -8.70
N VAL A 108 -3.97 4.69 -9.08
CA VAL A 108 -4.85 5.75 -8.54
C VAL A 108 -6.30 5.46 -8.89
N ASP A 109 -6.60 5.06 -10.13
CA ASP A 109 -7.97 4.77 -10.57
C ASP A 109 -8.55 3.56 -9.82
N LEU A 110 -7.76 2.48 -9.70
CA LEU A 110 -8.11 1.31 -8.90
C LEU A 110 -8.30 1.67 -7.42
N TRP A 111 -7.45 2.54 -6.88
CA TRP A 111 -7.57 2.96 -5.49
C TRP A 111 -8.80 3.84 -5.25
N GLN A 112 -9.10 4.76 -6.16
CA GLN A 112 -10.32 5.57 -6.12
C GLN A 112 -11.57 4.67 -6.15
N GLN A 113 -11.60 3.69 -7.06
CA GLN A 113 -12.68 2.72 -7.16
C GLN A 113 -12.81 1.88 -5.88
N ALA A 114 -11.68 1.43 -5.34
CA ALA A 114 -11.64 0.66 -4.10
C ALA A 114 -12.12 1.52 -2.93
N LEU A 115 -11.78 2.80 -2.87
CA LEU A 115 -12.24 3.78 -1.86
C LEU A 115 -13.71 4.16 -2.03
N LYS A 116 -14.31 3.99 -3.21
CA LYS A 116 -15.67 4.45 -3.54
C LYS A 116 -15.87 5.95 -3.31
N VAL A 117 -14.92 6.75 -3.78
CA VAL A 117 -14.94 8.22 -3.61
C VAL A 117 -15.01 8.96 -4.95
N ASN A 118 -15.60 10.15 -4.94
CA ASN A 118 -15.77 11.00 -6.10
C ASN A 118 -14.60 11.96 -6.38
N TYR A 119 -13.52 11.87 -5.60
CA TYR A 119 -12.30 12.65 -5.77
C TYR A 119 -11.13 11.76 -6.15
N ARG A 120 -10.10 12.33 -6.77
CA ARG A 120 -8.88 11.62 -7.12
C ARG A 120 -7.94 11.51 -5.90
N PRO A 121 -7.74 10.32 -5.31
CA PRO A 121 -6.85 10.15 -4.16
C PRO A 121 -5.38 10.20 -4.57
N VAL A 122 -4.48 10.39 -3.59
CA VAL A 122 -3.04 10.33 -3.84
C VAL A 122 -2.53 8.91 -3.62
N VAL A 123 -1.79 8.41 -4.61
CA VAL A 123 -1.05 7.15 -4.54
C VAL A 123 0.37 7.40 -4.99
N ASN A 124 1.33 6.84 -4.29
CA ASN A 124 2.73 6.84 -4.69
C ASN A 124 3.26 5.40 -4.68
N ILE A 125 3.93 4.99 -5.75
CA ILE A 125 4.51 3.65 -5.87
C ILE A 125 5.94 3.73 -6.39
N LYS A 126 6.87 3.06 -5.71
CA LYS A 126 8.30 3.06 -6.06
C LYS A 126 8.87 1.65 -5.96
N ALA A 127 9.68 1.26 -6.94
CA ALA A 127 10.45 0.03 -6.83
C ALA A 127 11.56 0.19 -5.79
N ILE A 128 11.67 -0.77 -4.88
CA ILE A 128 12.77 -0.79 -3.91
C ILE A 128 14.02 -1.25 -4.65
N LYS A 129 15.02 -0.39 -4.68
CA LYS A 129 16.33 -0.69 -5.25
C LYS A 129 17.26 -1.14 -4.11
N PRO A 130 18.06 -2.20 -4.30
CA PRO A 130 19.15 -2.49 -3.39
C PRO A 130 20.03 -1.23 -3.28
N LYS A 131 20.44 -0.87 -2.06
CA LYS A 131 21.48 0.15 -1.89
C LYS A 131 22.71 -0.38 -2.62
N ARG A 132 23.15 0.30 -3.68
CA ARG A 132 24.51 0.06 -4.20
C ARG A 132 25.44 0.39 -3.02
N ARG A 133 26.17 -0.62 -2.56
CA ARG A 133 27.30 -0.40 -1.66
C ARG A 133 28.38 0.37 -2.42
#